data_AF-A0A0D0IK73-F1
#
_entry.id   AF-A0A0D0IK73-F1
#
_cell.length_a   1.000
_cell.length_b   1.000
_cell.length_c   1.000
_cell.angle_alpha   90.00
_cell.angle_beta   90.00
_cell.angle_gamma   90.00
#
_symmetry.space_group_name_H-M   'P 1'
#
loop_
_entity.id
_entity.type
_entity.pdbx_description
1 polymer ?
#
loop_
_entity_poly.entity_id
_entity_poly.type
_entity_poly.pdbx_seq_one_letter_code
_entity_poly.pdbx_strand_id
1 'polypeptide(L)'
;MERIVNTSNRVDVVIAEIDPEAVEITYGDQGESVEAVDVAPYPTRRIIVLAPTKQAGQEHAESLGIEPVAIVTPRSPHASYGMVADEIAEAPGLSVDVVGELMQHAGPSLATTGGE
;
A
#
# COMPACT_ATOMS: atom_id res chain seq x y z
N MET A 1 47.78 9.48 45.01
CA MET A 1 47.26 10.85 44.83
C MET A 1 47.93 11.41 43.61
N GLU A 2 47.23 11.56 42.49
CA GLU A 2 47.27 12.79 41.70
C GLU A 2 46.18 12.70 40.61
N ARG A 3 45.22 13.63 40.67
CA ARG A 3 44.23 13.88 39.62
C ARG A 3 44.91 14.77 38.60
N ILE A 4 44.91 14.37 37.32
CA ILE A 4 45.18 15.30 36.23
C ILE A 4 43.88 15.44 35.44
N VAL A 5 43.12 16.42 35.91
CA VAL A 5 42.08 17.15 35.20
C VAL A 5 42.71 17.79 33.96
N ASN A 6 42.32 17.38 32.75
CA ASN A 6 42.61 18.15 31.56
C ASN A 6 41.34 18.84 31.05
N THR A 7 41.23 20.05 31.60
CA THR A 7 40.48 21.24 31.22
C THR A 7 40.18 21.40 29.72
N SER A 8 38.87 21.44 29.45
CA SER A 8 38.17 22.41 28.59
C SER A 8 38.88 22.93 27.34
N ASN A 9 38.55 22.34 26.19
CA ASN A 9 38.57 23.08 24.93
C ASN A 9 37.24 23.84 24.80
N ARG A 10 37.26 25.17 24.97
CA ARG A 10 36.10 26.04 24.75
C ARG A 10 35.83 26.10 23.25
N VAL A 11 34.70 25.53 22.82
CA VAL A 11 34.15 25.81 21.48
C VAL A 11 33.17 26.96 21.65
N ASP A 12 33.54 28.12 21.11
CA ASP A 12 32.66 29.27 20.94
C ASP A 12 31.64 28.90 19.85
N VAL A 13 30.43 28.53 20.25
CA VAL A 13 29.33 28.33 19.30
C VAL A 13 28.73 29.69 19.03
N VAL A 14 29.09 30.26 17.88
CA VAL A 14 28.35 31.37 17.28
C VAL A 14 27.00 30.79 16.84
N ILE A 15 25.96 31.05 17.62
CA ILE A 15 24.58 30.79 17.20
C ILE A 15 24.24 31.93 16.25
N ALA A 16 24.41 31.71 14.95
CA ALA A 16 23.66 32.47 13.98
C ALA A 16 22.20 32.09 14.18
N GLU A 17 21.36 33.07 14.51
CA GLU A 17 19.91 32.94 14.47
C GLU A 17 19.53 32.42 13.08
N ILE A 18 19.21 31.13 13.00
CA ILE A 18 18.58 30.52 11.84
C ILE A 18 17.09 30.72 12.05
N ASP A 19 16.51 31.58 11.22
CA ASP A 19 15.07 31.63 10.98
C ASP A 19 14.54 30.21 10.71
N PRO A 20 13.53 29.72 11.47
CA PRO A 20 12.99 28.38 11.30
C PRO A 20 11.92 28.40 10.19
N GLU A 21 12.32 28.64 8.94
CA GLU A 21 11.43 28.40 7.80
C GLU A 21 12.07 27.40 6.83
N ALA A 22 11.43 26.24 6.75
CA ALA A 22 11.62 25.15 5.78
C ALA A 22 12.86 24.24 5.96
N VAL A 23 12.75 23.29 6.88
CA VAL A 23 13.38 21.97 6.71
C VAL A 23 12.44 21.14 5.83
N GLU A 24 12.73 21.07 4.53
CA GLU A 24 12.23 19.99 3.68
C GLU A 24 13.36 18.96 3.51
N ILE A 25 13.10 17.77 4.03
CA ILE A 25 14.07 16.69 4.19
C ILE A 25 14.32 16.07 2.82
N THR A 26 15.57 16.08 2.36
CA THR A 26 16.02 15.26 1.25
C THR A 26 16.35 13.85 1.76
N TYR A 27 15.58 12.84 1.33
CA TYR A 27 16.02 11.45 1.30
C TYR A 27 16.31 11.10 -0.16
N GLY A 28 17.53 10.65 -0.41
CA GLY A 28 18.07 10.46 -1.74
C GLY A 28 17.56 9.23 -2.48
N ASP A 29 17.99 9.22 -3.74
CA ASP A 29 18.47 8.06 -4.48
C ASP A 29 17.42 7.03 -4.93
N GLN A 30 17.38 6.84 -6.25
CA GLN A 30 16.55 5.89 -7.01
C GLN A 30 15.10 6.33 -7.28
N GLY A 31 14.93 7.56 -7.78
CA GLY A 31 13.80 7.87 -8.64
C GLY A 31 13.98 7.23 -10.03
N GLU A 32 13.99 5.90 -10.12
CA GLU A 32 13.51 5.28 -11.35
C GLU A 32 12.09 5.83 -11.50
N SER A 33 11.94 6.72 -12.48
CA SER A 33 10.64 7.20 -12.88
C SER A 33 9.92 5.95 -13.38
N VAL A 34 9.21 5.26 -12.48
CA VAL A 34 8.23 4.28 -12.90
C VAL A 34 7.31 5.09 -13.78
N GLU A 35 7.49 4.89 -15.09
CA GLU A 35 6.59 5.34 -16.11
C GLU A 35 5.23 4.90 -15.59
N ALA A 36 4.47 5.86 -15.04
CA ALA A 36 3.08 5.66 -14.74
C ALA A 36 2.50 5.38 -16.12
N VAL A 37 2.48 4.10 -16.50
CA VAL A 37 1.82 3.63 -17.70
C VAL A 37 0.42 4.17 -17.49
N ASP A 38 0.09 5.19 -18.28
CA ASP A 38 -1.23 5.77 -18.43
C ASP A 38 -2.11 4.66 -19.02
N VAL A 39 -2.37 3.62 -18.21
CA VAL A 39 -3.42 2.66 -18.44
C VAL A 39 -4.65 3.49 -18.18
N ALA A 40 -5.20 4.08 -19.24
CA ALA A 40 -6.55 4.62 -19.25
C ALA A 40 -7.42 3.68 -18.39
N PRO A 41 -8.09 4.18 -17.33
CA PRO A 41 -8.83 3.31 -16.43
C PRO A 41 -9.89 2.64 -17.30
N TYR A 42 -9.69 1.35 -17.62
CA TYR A 42 -10.63 0.57 -18.40
C TYR A 42 -11.95 0.62 -17.62
N PRO A 43 -12.96 1.38 -18.08
CA PRO A 43 -14.02 1.85 -17.18
C PRO A 43 -15.11 0.80 -16.95
N THR A 44 -14.78 -0.49 -16.97
CA THR A 44 -15.83 -1.53 -16.92
C THR A 44 -15.41 -2.90 -16.39
N ARG A 45 -14.17 -3.09 -15.92
CA ARG A 45 -13.83 -4.36 -15.27
C ARG A 45 -14.11 -4.25 -13.78
N ARG A 46 -15.07 -5.03 -13.29
CA ARG A 46 -15.42 -5.08 -11.87
C ARG A 46 -14.45 -6.05 -11.22
N ILE A 47 -13.52 -5.57 -10.41
CA ILE A 47 -12.47 -6.41 -9.82
C ILE A 47 -12.66 -6.49 -8.30
N ILE A 48 -12.65 -7.70 -7.75
CA ILE A 48 -12.56 -7.91 -6.30
C ILE A 48 -11.10 -8.07 -5.93
N VAL A 49 -10.65 -7.34 -4.91
CA VAL A 49 -9.27 -7.46 -4.41
C VAL A 49 -9.27 -8.24 -3.10
N LEU A 50 -8.53 -9.36 -3.05
CA LEU A 50 -8.23 -10.07 -1.81
C LEU A 50 -7.02 -9.42 -1.17
N ALA A 51 -7.13 -8.96 0.08
CA ALA A 51 -6.03 -8.32 0.78
C ALA A 51 -6.00 -8.67 2.27
N PRO A 52 -4.82 -8.59 2.93
CA PRO A 52 -4.74 -8.79 4.37
C PRO A 52 -5.47 -7.69 5.14
N THR A 53 -5.49 -6.46 4.61
CA THR A 53 -6.21 -5.31 5.15
C THR A 53 -6.85 -4.49 4.03
N LYS A 54 -7.84 -3.64 4.37
CA LYS A 54 -8.47 -2.76 3.38
C LYS A 54 -7.49 -1.77 2.78
N GLN A 55 -6.56 -1.25 3.60
CA GLN A 55 -5.55 -0.31 3.15
C GLN A 55 -4.61 -0.97 2.12
N ALA A 56 -4.08 -2.16 2.43
CA ALA A 56 -3.21 -2.88 1.51
C ALA A 56 -3.91 -3.24 0.19
N GLY A 57 -5.21 -3.57 0.24
CA GLY A 57 -6.00 -3.82 -0.96
C GLY A 57 -6.22 -2.57 -1.80
N GLN A 58 -6.43 -1.42 -1.15
CA GLN A 58 -6.56 -0.13 -1.84
C GLN A 58 -5.24 0.27 -2.49
N GLU A 59 -4.12 0.21 -1.76
CA GLU A 59 -2.78 0.53 -2.28
C GLU A 59 -2.40 -0.38 -3.45
N HIS A 60 -2.78 -1.67 -3.38
CA HIS A 60 -2.56 -2.62 -4.48
C HIS A 60 -3.43 -2.28 -5.71
N ALA A 61 -4.69 -1.92 -5.50
CA ALA A 61 -5.58 -1.51 -6.57
C ALA A 61 -5.09 -0.21 -7.25
N GLU A 62 -4.65 0.77 -6.46
CA GLU A 62 -4.05 2.01 -6.96
C GLU A 62 -2.77 1.74 -7.76
N SER A 63 -1.89 0.85 -7.27
CA SER A 63 -0.68 0.45 -7.98
C SER A 63 -0.96 -0.26 -9.31
N LEU A 64 -2.08 -0.95 -9.42
CA LEU A 64 -2.54 -1.61 -10.65
C LEU A 64 -3.38 -0.67 -11.55
N GLY A 65 -3.71 0.54 -11.09
CA GLY A 65 -4.59 1.46 -11.79
C GLY A 65 -6.03 0.95 -11.94
N ILE A 66 -6.51 0.12 -11.00
CA ILE A 66 -7.85 -0.46 -11.00
C ILE A 66 -8.73 0.14 -9.90
N GLU A 67 -10.04 0.26 -10.16
CA GLU A 67 -11.03 0.61 -9.15
C GLU A 67 -11.74 -0.66 -8.67
N PRO A 68 -11.47 -1.13 -7.44
CA PRO A 68 -12.02 -2.39 -6.96
C PRO A 68 -13.49 -2.20 -6.55
N VAL A 69 -14.36 -3.12 -6.96
CA VAL A 69 -15.77 -3.11 -6.51
C VAL A 69 -15.88 -3.56 -5.05
N ALA A 70 -14.99 -4.43 -4.61
CA ALA A 70 -14.90 -4.89 -3.24
C ALA A 70 -13.45 -5.16 -2.84
N ILE A 71 -13.13 -4.88 -1.58
CA ILE A 71 -11.88 -5.33 -0.96
C ILE A 71 -12.24 -6.34 0.13
N VAL A 72 -11.92 -7.61 -0.13
CA VAL A 72 -12.20 -8.74 0.74
C VAL A 72 -10.98 -8.99 1.61
N THR A 73 -11.20 -9.09 2.92
CA THR A 73 -10.13 -9.27 3.91
C THR A 73 -10.55 -10.32 4.92
N PRO A 74 -9.63 -10.93 5.69
CA PRO A 74 -9.98 -11.90 6.74
C PRO A 74 -10.95 -11.33 7.78
N ARG A 75 -10.88 -10.01 8.02
CA ARG A 75 -11.77 -9.29 8.93
C ARG A 75 -13.11 -8.93 8.31
N SER A 76 -13.24 -9.02 6.99
CA SER A 76 -14.46 -8.73 6.23
C SER A 76 -14.56 -9.68 5.03
N PRO A 77 -14.75 -10.99 5.27
CA PRO A 77 -14.78 -11.99 4.20
C PRO A 77 -16.01 -11.85 3.29
N HIS A 78 -17.09 -11.25 3.80
CA HIS A 78 -18.34 -11.05 3.07
C HIS A 78 -18.39 -9.72 2.29
N ALA A 79 -17.27 -9.01 2.13
CA ALA A 79 -17.27 -7.69 1.49
C ALA A 79 -17.74 -7.72 0.02
N SER A 80 -17.64 -8.86 -0.65
CA SER A 80 -18.08 -9.07 -2.04
C SER A 80 -19.52 -9.58 -2.17
N TYR A 81 -20.24 -9.85 -1.07
CA TYR A 81 -21.59 -10.42 -1.14
C TYR A 81 -22.57 -9.48 -1.86
N GLY A 82 -23.29 -10.00 -2.84
CA GLY A 82 -24.21 -9.22 -3.67
C GLY A 82 -23.54 -8.35 -4.73
N MET A 83 -22.20 -8.43 -4.84
CA MET A 83 -21.45 -7.80 -5.92
C MET A 83 -21.16 -8.82 -7.02
N VAL A 84 -20.94 -8.30 -8.22
CA VAL A 84 -20.54 -9.10 -9.38
C VAL A 84 -19.21 -8.56 -9.86
N ALA A 85 -18.23 -9.44 -9.99
CA ALA A 85 -16.88 -9.12 -10.45
C ALA A 85 -16.52 -9.95 -11.67
N ASP A 86 -15.81 -9.36 -12.61
CA ASP A 86 -15.28 -10.04 -13.78
C ASP A 86 -13.96 -10.76 -13.43
N GLU A 87 -13.25 -10.28 -12.41
CA GLU A 87 -11.94 -10.81 -11.98
C GLU A 87 -11.73 -10.69 -10.46
N ILE A 88 -10.89 -11.57 -9.91
CA ILE A 88 -10.35 -11.45 -8.55
C ILE A 88 -8.84 -11.20 -8.65
N ALA A 89 -8.37 -10.13 -8.02
CA ALA A 89 -6.96 -9.81 -7.87
C ALA A 89 -6.49 -10.12 -6.44
N GLU A 90 -5.28 -10.65 -6.31
CA GLU A 90 -4.69 -11.04 -5.02
C GLU A 90 -3.57 -10.08 -4.65
N ALA A 91 -3.77 -9.31 -3.57
CA ALA A 91 -2.74 -8.43 -3.05
C ALA A 91 -1.63 -9.23 -2.35
N PRO A 92 -0.37 -8.78 -2.44
CA PRO A 92 0.74 -9.43 -1.74
C PRO A 92 0.55 -9.39 -0.22
N GLY A 93 1.09 -10.40 0.49
CA GLY A 93 1.05 -10.47 1.96
C GLY A 93 -0.08 -11.33 2.55
N LEU A 94 -0.86 -12.01 1.71
CA LEU A 94 -1.75 -13.10 2.12
C LEU A 94 -1.05 -14.46 2.03
N SER A 95 -1.28 -15.32 3.01
CA SER A 95 -0.91 -16.73 2.94
C SER A 95 -1.89 -17.48 2.02
N VAL A 96 -1.41 -18.50 1.30
CA VAL A 96 -2.23 -19.31 0.38
C VAL A 96 -3.47 -19.91 1.05
N ASP A 97 -3.35 -20.32 2.32
CA ASP A 97 -4.47 -20.83 3.12
C ASP A 97 -5.58 -19.79 3.27
N VAL A 98 -5.21 -18.56 3.65
CA VAL A 98 -6.12 -17.42 3.82
C VAL A 98 -6.72 -16.99 2.48
N VAL A 99 -5.94 -16.98 1.40
CA VAL A 99 -6.48 -16.77 0.05
C VAL A 99 -7.57 -17.79 -0.25
N GLY A 100 -7.31 -19.07 0.02
CA GLY A 100 -8.29 -20.15 -0.16
C GLY A 100 -9.58 -19.93 0.64
N GLU A 101 -9.48 -19.45 1.88
CA GLU A 101 -10.64 -19.07 2.68
C GLU A 101 -11.40 -17.89 2.08
N LEU A 102 -10.69 -16.81 1.69
CA LEU A 102 -11.33 -15.63 1.09
C LEU A 102 -11.95 -15.94 -0.28
N MET A 103 -11.33 -16.81 -1.07
CA MET A 103 -11.86 -17.27 -2.36
C MET A 103 -13.15 -18.08 -2.21
N GLN A 104 -13.37 -18.79 -1.09
CA GLN A 104 -14.66 -19.45 -0.84
C GLN A 104 -15.81 -18.44 -0.72
N HIS A 105 -15.51 -17.21 -0.28
CA HIS A 105 -16.49 -16.13 -0.15
C HIS A 105 -16.57 -15.23 -1.40
N ALA A 106 -15.43 -14.93 -2.02
CA ALA A 106 -15.34 -14.06 -3.19
C ALA A 106 -15.64 -14.78 -4.51
N GLY A 107 -15.31 -16.07 -4.62
CA GLY A 107 -15.50 -16.89 -5.82
C GLY A 107 -16.94 -16.91 -6.35
N PRO A 108 -17.99 -17.03 -5.52
CA PRO A 108 -19.38 -16.92 -5.96
C PRO A 108 -19.76 -15.55 -6.55
N SER A 109 -18.96 -14.51 -6.28
CA SER A 109 -19.17 -13.16 -6.80
C SER A 109 -18.53 -12.96 -8.18
N LEU A 110 -17.70 -13.91 -8.65
CA LEU A 110 -17.22 -13.90 -10.02
C LEU A 110 -18.39 -14.15 -10.96
N ALA A 111 -18.57 -13.25 -11.92
CA ALA A 111 -19.37 -13.44 -13.11
C ALA A 111 -18.78 -14.61 -13.88
N THR A 112 -19.21 -15.82 -13.54
CA THR A 112 -19.03 -16.93 -14.45
C THR A 112 -19.91 -16.60 -15.64
N THR A 113 -19.29 -16.37 -16.81
CA THR A 113 -20.01 -16.50 -18.07
C THR A 113 -20.43 -17.97 -18.13
N GLY A 114 -21.56 -18.28 -17.50
CA GLY A 114 -22.18 -19.59 -17.58
C GLY A 114 -22.39 -19.89 -19.05
N GLY A 115 -21.70 -20.92 -19.52
CA GLY A 115 -21.97 -21.51 -20.81
C GLY A 115 -23.45 -21.89 -20.88
N GLU A 116 -24.06 -21.46 -21.98
CA GLU A 116 -25.21 -22.13 -22.56
C GLU A 116 -24.82 -23.54 -23.03
#